data_AF-A0A2V9Z029-F1
#
_entry.id   AF-A0A2V9Z029-F1
#
_cell.length_a   1.000
_cell.length_b   1.000
_cell.length_c   1.000
_cell.angle_alpha   90.00
_cell.angle_beta   90.00
_cell.angle_gamma   90.00
#
_symmetry.space_group_name_H-M   'P 1'
#
loop_
_entity.id
_entity.type
_entity.pdbx_description
1 polymer ?
#
loop_
_entity_poly.entity_id
_entity_poly.type
_entity_poly.pdbx_seq_one_letter_code
_entity_poly.pdbx_strand_id
1 'polypeptide(L)'
;MILLSLLLLILMCGTSYAIPAFSRQYGTSCSTCHIDFPKLNDFGKAFKDAGFKFPKDDESFIKIPPIMLGAPANKELWPRTIWPGTIPGLPPIGLRFNTFFQVVSKNRNNFNTGNLATRLPARAF
;
A
#
# COMPACT_ATOMS: atom_id res chain seq x y z
N MET A 1 10.30 33.30 -8.84
CA MET A 1 9.39 32.33 -8.18
C MET A 1 9.84 30.88 -8.38
N ILE A 2 10.10 30.44 -9.62
CA ILE A 2 10.54 29.06 -9.92
C ILE A 2 11.85 28.67 -9.23
N LEU A 3 12.85 29.56 -9.23
CA LEU A 3 14.16 29.32 -8.59
C LEU A 3 14.05 29.11 -7.06
N LEU A 4 13.19 29.90 -6.41
CA LEU A 4 12.92 29.80 -4.97
C LEU A 4 12.19 28.49 -4.63
N SER A 5 11.24 28.09 -5.49
CA SER A 5 10.53 26.81 -5.34
C SER A 5 11.48 25.62 -5.50
N LEU A 6 12.43 25.68 -6.44
CA LEU A 6 13.41 24.63 -6.68
C LEU A 6 14.40 24.49 -5.50
N LEU A 7 14.84 25.62 -4.96
CA LEU A 7 15.72 25.67 -3.79
C LEU A 7 15.05 25.06 -2.56
N LEU A 8 13.76 25.37 -2.35
CA LEU A 8 12.98 24.83 -1.24
C LEU A 8 12.80 23.30 -1.33
N LEU A 9 12.63 22.75 -2.53
CA LEU A 9 12.55 21.30 -2.77
C LEU A 9 13.84 20.57 -2.39
N ILE A 10 14.99 21.15 -2.70
CA ILE A 10 16.31 20.54 -2.38
C ILE A 10 16.56 20.56 -0.87
N LEU A 11 16.18 21.64 -0.19
CA LEU A 11 16.31 21.77 1.27
C LEU A 11 15.43 20.78 2.06
N MET A 12 14.37 20.25 1.45
CA MET A 12 13.47 19.25 2.04
C MET A 12 13.89 17.80 1.73
N CYS A 13 15.01 17.59 1.03
CA CYS A 13 15.54 16.25 0.76
C CYS A 13 16.18 15.67 2.03
N GLY A 14 15.42 14.84 2.75
CA GLY A 14 15.90 14.10 3.93
C GLY A 14 16.59 12.79 3.56
N THR A 15 17.29 12.18 4.52
CA THR A 15 17.90 10.86 4.35
C THR A 15 16.83 9.77 4.22
N SER A 16 16.83 9.02 3.11
CA SER A 16 15.94 7.87 2.96
C SER A 16 16.59 6.61 3.51
N TYR A 17 16.03 6.04 4.57
CA TYR A 17 16.41 4.71 5.04
C TYR A 17 15.67 3.66 4.21
N ALA A 18 16.35 3.07 3.23
CA ALA A 18 15.85 1.88 2.55
C ALA A 18 15.97 0.68 3.50
N ILE A 19 14.84 0.23 4.05
CA ILE A 19 14.80 -1.00 4.85
C ILE A 19 14.59 -2.17 3.89
N PRO A 20 15.54 -3.12 3.78
CA PRO A 20 15.36 -4.30 2.94
C PRO A 20 14.45 -5.29 3.68
N ALA A 21 13.14 -5.06 3.64
CA ALA A 21 12.13 -5.91 4.29
C ALA A 21 12.28 -7.38 3.87
N PHE A 22 12.54 -7.62 2.57
CA PHE A 22 12.80 -8.93 2.00
C PHE A 22 14.04 -9.62 2.61
N SER A 23 15.20 -8.96 2.59
CA SER A 23 16.44 -9.56 3.10
C SER A 23 16.33 -9.95 4.57
N ARG A 24 15.55 -9.18 5.34
CA ARG A 24 15.23 -9.49 6.73
C ARG A 24 14.29 -10.70 6.86
N GLN A 25 13.20 -10.74 6.09
CA GLN A 25 12.19 -11.81 6.16
C GLN A 25 12.75 -13.20 5.83
N TYR A 26 13.53 -13.31 4.76
CA TYR A 26 14.04 -14.61 4.28
C TYR A 26 15.46 -14.92 4.79
N GLY A 27 16.26 -13.91 5.14
CA GLY A 27 17.62 -14.12 5.65
C GLY A 27 18.50 -14.94 4.72
N THR A 28 18.29 -14.80 3.40
CA THR A 28 19.08 -15.43 2.33
C THR A 28 20.30 -14.58 2.02
N SER A 29 21.42 -15.21 1.63
CA SER A 29 22.65 -14.49 1.29
C SER A 29 22.45 -13.59 0.07
N CYS A 30 23.13 -12.43 0.04
CA CYS A 30 23.02 -11.48 -1.07
C CYS A 30 23.41 -12.09 -2.43
N SER A 31 24.38 -13.01 -2.44
CA SER A 31 24.81 -13.76 -3.63
C SER A 31 23.74 -14.67 -4.22
N THR A 32 22.69 -14.98 -3.45
CA THR A 32 21.55 -15.77 -3.94
C THR A 32 20.75 -14.96 -4.99
N CYS A 33 20.66 -13.64 -4.85
CA CYS A 33 19.87 -12.77 -5.74
C CYS A 33 20.72 -11.81 -6.59
N HIS A 34 21.96 -11.53 -6.19
CA HIS A 34 22.84 -10.55 -6.82
C HIS A 34 24.10 -11.20 -7.41
N ILE A 35 24.48 -10.74 -8.61
CA ILE A 35 25.80 -11.02 -9.20
C ILE A 35 26.82 -9.99 -8.67
N ASP A 36 26.40 -8.73 -8.70
CA ASP A 36 27.12 -7.58 -8.17
C ASP A 36 26.04 -6.61 -7.70
N PHE A 37 26.10 -6.12 -6.47
CA PHE A 37 25.02 -5.27 -5.96
C PHE A 37 25.04 -3.92 -6.71
N PRO A 38 23.94 -3.45 -7.35
CA PRO A 38 22.53 -3.88 -7.28
C PRO A 38 22.00 -4.70 -8.48
N LYS A 39 22.87 -5.21 -9.36
CA LYS A 39 22.53 -6.08 -10.50
C LYS A 39 22.01 -7.45 -10.03
N LEU A 40 20.84 -7.84 -10.54
CA LEU A 40 20.19 -9.11 -10.23
C LEU A 40 20.74 -10.24 -11.12
N ASN A 41 20.83 -11.44 -10.56
CA ASN A 41 20.97 -12.68 -11.34
C ASN A 41 19.60 -13.15 -11.87
N ASP A 42 19.58 -14.22 -12.67
CA ASP A 42 18.34 -14.75 -13.27
C ASP A 42 17.31 -15.14 -12.21
N PHE A 43 17.75 -15.67 -11.08
CA PHE A 43 16.90 -16.01 -9.94
C PHE A 43 16.27 -14.76 -9.32
N GLY A 44 17.07 -13.74 -8.99
CA GLY A 44 16.59 -12.48 -8.43
C GLY A 44 15.61 -11.78 -9.36
N LYS A 45 15.82 -11.90 -10.67
CA LYS A 45 14.91 -11.34 -11.68
C LYS A 45 13.57 -12.08 -11.70
N ALA A 46 13.59 -13.41 -11.75
CA ALA A 46 12.38 -14.22 -11.64
C ALA A 46 11.63 -13.98 -10.32
N PHE A 47 12.35 -13.80 -9.21
CA PHE A 47 11.77 -13.50 -7.89
C PHE A 47 11.09 -12.12 -7.85
N LYS A 48 11.72 -11.10 -8.47
CA LYS A 48 11.11 -9.77 -8.63
C LYS A 48 9.86 -9.84 -9.50
N ASP A 49 9.91 -10.57 -10.61
CA ASP A 49 8.80 -10.71 -11.56
C ASP A 49 7.63 -11.51 -10.95
N ALA A 50 7.90 -12.42 -10.02
CA ALA A 50 6.89 -13.13 -9.22
C ALA A 50 6.29 -12.31 -8.07
N GLY A 51 6.68 -11.03 -7.92
CA GLY A 51 6.14 -10.14 -6.88
C GLY A 51 6.79 -10.30 -5.51
N PHE A 52 8.08 -10.65 -5.46
CA PHE A 52 8.86 -10.86 -4.24
C PHE A 52 8.37 -12.03 -3.36
N LYS A 53 7.94 -13.11 -4.01
CA LYS A 53 7.52 -14.36 -3.38
C LYS A 53 8.12 -15.56 -4.08
N PHE A 54 8.40 -16.61 -3.32
CA PHE A 54 8.75 -17.89 -3.93
C PHE A 54 7.51 -18.56 -4.53
N PRO A 55 7.60 -19.10 -5.77
CA PRO A 55 6.44 -19.72 -6.43
C PRO A 55 5.90 -20.98 -5.72
N LYS A 56 6.68 -21.59 -4.83
CA LYS A 56 6.30 -22.76 -4.02
C LYS A 56 6.77 -22.57 -2.58
N ASP A 57 5.90 -22.86 -1.62
CA ASP A 57 6.19 -22.93 -0.18
C ASP A 57 6.97 -21.72 0.41
N ASP A 58 6.60 -20.50 0.03
CA ASP A 58 7.18 -19.24 0.51
C ASP A 58 7.32 -19.18 2.05
N GLU A 59 6.35 -19.78 2.74
CA GLU A 59 6.27 -19.85 4.20
C GLU A 59 7.39 -20.66 4.85
N SER A 60 7.94 -21.64 4.13
CA SER A 60 9.06 -22.46 4.60
C SER A 60 10.40 -21.71 4.50
N PHE A 61 10.49 -20.72 3.62
CA PHE A 61 11.70 -19.93 3.40
C PHE A 61 11.76 -18.67 4.29
N ILE A 62 10.68 -18.33 4.96
CA ILE A 62 10.62 -17.21 5.91
C ILE A 62 11.30 -17.64 7.23
N LYS A 63 12.47 -17.08 7.51
CA LYS A 63 13.24 -17.35 8.74
C LYS A 63 12.70 -16.63 9.97
N ILE A 64 12.10 -15.45 9.78
CA ILE A 64 11.50 -14.70 10.87
C ILE A 64 10.10 -15.27 11.10
N PRO A 65 9.78 -15.87 12.26
CA PRO A 65 8.46 -16.43 12.48
C PRO A 65 7.43 -15.32 12.23
N PRO A 66 6.41 -15.57 11.38
CA PRO A 66 5.40 -14.57 11.12
C PRO A 66 4.74 -14.22 12.44
N ILE A 67 4.51 -12.92 12.68
CA ILE A 67 3.64 -12.50 13.76
C ILE A 67 2.29 -13.19 13.55
N MET A 68 1.88 -14.00 14.52
CA MET A 68 0.67 -14.82 14.42
C MET A 68 -0.55 -13.90 14.41
N LEU A 69 -0.94 -13.39 13.23
CA LEU A 69 -2.19 -12.65 13.03
C LEU A 69 -3.42 -13.57 13.00
N GLY A 70 -3.21 -14.90 13.07
CA GLY A 70 -4.24 -15.93 13.17
C GLY A 70 -3.64 -17.28 13.59
N ALA A 71 -4.51 -18.24 13.95
CA ALA A 71 -4.07 -19.60 14.28
C ALA A 71 -3.71 -20.37 12.98
N PRO A 72 -2.52 -21.00 12.88
CA PRO A 72 -2.10 -21.71 11.67
C PRO A 72 -3.04 -22.85 11.27
N ALA A 73 -3.69 -23.49 12.25
CA ALA A 73 -4.69 -24.54 12.04
C ALA A 73 -5.89 -24.08 11.19
N ASN A 74 -6.24 -22.79 11.25
CA ASN A 74 -7.37 -22.31 10.47
C ASN A 74 -7.04 -22.22 8.98
N LYS A 75 -5.77 -22.15 8.59
CA LYS A 75 -5.38 -22.15 7.17
C LYS A 75 -5.70 -23.47 6.49
N GLU A 76 -5.52 -24.58 7.21
CA GLU A 76 -5.86 -25.93 6.74
C GLU A 76 -7.39 -26.14 6.66
N LEU A 77 -8.12 -25.57 7.62
CA LEU A 77 -9.59 -25.66 7.66
C LEU A 77 -10.28 -24.76 6.61
N TRP A 78 -9.66 -23.65 6.21
CA TRP A 78 -10.28 -22.64 5.33
C TRP A 78 -9.38 -22.31 4.12
N PRO A 79 -9.21 -23.25 3.17
CA PRO A 79 -8.26 -23.12 2.06
C PRO A 79 -8.63 -22.07 1.01
N ARG A 80 -9.86 -21.54 1.02
CA ARG A 80 -10.34 -20.52 0.06
C ARG A 80 -10.52 -19.12 0.66
N THR A 81 -10.06 -18.90 1.89
CA THR A 81 -10.27 -17.63 2.60
C THR A 81 -9.00 -16.77 2.54
N ILE A 82 -9.18 -15.45 2.43
CA ILE A 82 -8.08 -14.47 2.58
C ILE A 82 -7.63 -14.49 4.04
N TRP A 83 -6.39 -14.93 4.29
CA TRP A 83 -5.85 -15.01 5.65
C TRP A 83 -5.09 -13.72 6.01
N PRO A 84 -5.33 -13.12 7.20
CA PRO A 84 -4.58 -11.95 7.64
C PRO A 84 -3.09 -12.32 7.74
N GLY A 85 -2.26 -11.66 6.91
CA GLY A 85 -0.84 -11.96 6.76
C GLY A 85 -0.44 -12.57 5.41
N THR A 86 -1.39 -13.05 4.60
CA THR A 86 -1.16 -13.44 3.20
C THR A 86 -1.86 -12.44 2.29
N ILE A 87 -1.07 -11.66 1.55
CA ILE A 87 -1.58 -10.90 0.41
C ILE A 87 -1.55 -11.86 -0.79
N PRO A 88 -2.68 -12.38 -1.25
CA PRO A 88 -2.70 -13.15 -2.50
C PRO A 88 -2.25 -12.23 -3.63
N GLY A 89 -1.54 -12.75 -4.62
CA GLY A 89 -1.08 -12.01 -5.80
C GLY A 89 -2.20 -11.47 -6.70
N LEU A 90 -3.43 -11.39 -6.17
CA LEU A 90 -4.54 -10.69 -6.78
C LEU A 90 -4.23 -9.19 -6.73
N PRO A 91 -4.14 -8.50 -7.88
CA PRO A 91 -4.08 -7.05 -7.87
C PRO A 91 -5.31 -6.50 -7.12
N PRO A 92 -5.16 -5.47 -6.26
CA PRO A 92 -6.29 -4.88 -5.55
C PRO A 92 -7.18 -4.13 -6.55
N ILE A 93 -8.08 -4.86 -7.22
CA ILE A 93 -9.08 -4.31 -8.14
C ILE A 93 -10.33 -4.00 -7.32
N GLY A 94 -10.56 -2.71 -7.07
CA GLY A 94 -11.77 -2.21 -6.44
C GLY A 94 -12.67 -1.52 -7.45
N LEU A 95 -13.92 -2.00 -7.61
CA LEU A 95 -14.95 -1.29 -8.36
C LEU A 95 -15.79 -0.45 -7.38
N ARG A 96 -15.67 0.88 -7.47
CA ARG A 96 -16.53 1.82 -6.74
C ARG A 96 -17.52 2.43 -7.72
N PHE A 97 -18.80 2.12 -7.58
CA PHE A 97 -19.86 2.88 -8.22
C PHE A 97 -20.39 3.94 -7.25
N ASN A 98 -20.67 5.13 -7.75
CA ASN A 98 -21.34 6.16 -6.97
C ASN A 98 -22.52 6.70 -7.78
N THR A 99 -23.73 6.51 -7.25
CA THR A 99 -24.95 7.01 -7.86
C THR A 99 -25.49 8.15 -7.02
N PHE A 100 -25.18 9.39 -7.44
CA PHE A 100 -25.77 10.58 -6.84
C PHE A 100 -26.97 11.03 -7.67
N PHE A 101 -28.17 10.65 -7.24
CA PHE A 101 -29.40 11.25 -7.71
C PHE A 101 -29.83 12.33 -6.72
N GLN A 102 -29.80 13.59 -7.15
CA GLN A 102 -30.27 14.71 -6.33
C GLN A 102 -31.40 15.42 -7.06
N VAL A 103 -32.64 15.21 -6.60
CA VAL A 103 -33.78 16.06 -7.00
C VAL A 103 -33.75 17.30 -6.12
N VAL A 104 -33.64 18.45 -6.76
CA VAL A 104 -33.54 19.74 -6.11
C VAL A 104 -34.79 20.54 -6.46
N SER A 105 -35.46 21.12 -5.45
CA SER A 105 -36.53 22.09 -5.71
C SER A 105 -35.94 23.34 -6.38
N LYS A 106 -36.73 24.03 -7.21
CA LYS A 106 -36.33 25.25 -7.94
C LYS A 106 -35.80 26.37 -7.02
N ASN A 107 -36.07 26.30 -5.71
CA ASN A 107 -35.65 27.27 -4.71
C ASN A 107 -34.38 26.88 -3.90
N ARG A 108 -33.64 25.82 -4.29
CA ARG A 108 -32.48 25.30 -3.52
C ARG A 108 -31.39 26.35 -3.25
N ASN A 109 -31.28 27.41 -4.08
CA ASN A 109 -30.21 28.41 -3.99
C ASN A 109 -30.71 29.81 -3.58
N ASN A 110 -31.95 29.95 -3.11
CA ASN A 110 -32.49 31.25 -2.71
C ASN A 110 -32.06 31.62 -1.28
N PHE A 111 -30.75 31.88 -1.12
CA PHE A 111 -30.14 32.34 0.13
C PHE A 111 -30.05 33.88 0.18
N ASN A 112 -30.97 34.59 -0.45
CA ASN A 112 -30.97 36.05 -0.41
C ASN A 112 -32.12 36.53 0.45
N THR A 113 -31.81 36.89 1.71
CA THR A 113 -31.94 38.25 2.27
C THR A 113 -31.92 38.15 3.78
N GLY A 114 -30.78 38.49 4.37
CA GLY A 114 -30.64 38.63 5.82
C GLY A 114 -29.19 38.43 6.23
N ASN A 115 -28.43 39.53 6.27
CA ASN A 115 -27.07 39.59 6.81
C ASN A 115 -26.93 38.72 8.06
N LEU A 116 -26.27 37.57 7.95
CA LEU A 116 -25.70 36.86 9.10
C LEU A 116 -24.45 36.12 8.60
N ALA A 117 -23.40 36.87 8.28
CA ALA A 117 -22.02 36.39 8.18
C ALA A 117 -21.49 35.98 9.57
N THR A 118 -22.27 35.20 10.31
CA THR A 118 -21.98 34.74 11.65
C THR A 118 -22.82 33.49 11.90
N ARG A 119 -22.16 32.41 12.33
CA ARG A 119 -22.70 31.11 12.78
C ARG A 119 -22.71 29.98 11.72
N LEU A 120 -21.53 29.38 11.51
CA LEU A 120 -21.11 28.10 12.13
C LEU A 120 -20.16 27.33 11.20
N PRO A 121 -18.98 26.90 11.66
CA PRO A 121 -18.24 25.83 11.03
C PRO A 121 -18.83 24.50 11.51
N ALA A 122 -19.42 23.73 10.61
CA ALA A 122 -19.77 22.35 10.90
C ALA A 122 -19.35 21.47 9.73
N ARG A 123 -18.27 20.72 9.98
CA ARG A 123 -18.04 19.42 9.36
C ARG A 123 -19.37 18.66 9.28
N ALA A 124 -19.63 18.01 8.16
CA ALA A 124 -20.28 16.71 8.13
C ALA A 124 -19.98 16.04 6.79
N PHE A 125 -19.25 14.91 6.89
CA PHE A 125 -19.14 13.78 5.96
C PHE A 125 -18.88 14.02 4.47
#